data_AF-A0A9P9YUK8-F1
#
_entry.id   AF-A0A9P9YUK8-F1
#
_cell.length_a   1.000
_cell.length_b   1.000
_cell.length_c   1.000
_cell.angle_alpha   90.00
_cell.angle_beta   90.00
_cell.angle_gamma   90.00
#
_symmetry.space_group_name_H-M   'P 1'
#
loop_
_entity.id
_entity.type
_entity.pdbx_description
1 polymer ?
#
loop_
_entity_poly.entity_id
_entity_poly.type
_entity_poly.pdbx_seq_one_letter_code
_entity_poly.pdbx_strand_id
1 'polypeptide(L)'
;MARSERGSRLLIGITCWVLFYGLICLALADSAQIPERYAALTGPTVQAVERLFNQVLYSTIEDARQRLPHLNASETIDRQYFEELDLIAGNEDYYSTAYYIFAWINSDLMSHKTPDKLLVEVLPVEKIAIRNFFGKVKIHLTKYLRQSRQERPQLVANITRWSAETEDSLIMTYLEFPQNLQGQLPEIHLMDYTKLAQALMQGLSRGIWSTL
;
A
#
# COMPACT_ATOMS: atom_id res chain seq x y z
N MET A 1 -51.51 69.34 38.54
CA MET A 1 -52.74 68.60 38.21
C MET A 1 -52.38 67.35 37.42
N ALA A 2 -52.91 66.20 37.85
CA ALA A 2 -53.07 64.89 37.17
C ALA A 2 -51.82 64.19 36.55
N ARG A 3 -51.38 62.99 37.01
CA ARG A 3 -51.88 61.61 36.71
C ARG A 3 -51.93 61.35 35.18
N SER A 4 -51.48 60.24 34.59
CA SER A 4 -51.42 58.85 35.05
C SER A 4 -50.62 57.98 34.06
N GLU A 5 -49.85 57.03 34.59
CA GLU A 5 -49.76 55.60 34.24
C GLU A 5 -49.40 55.02 32.84
N ARG A 6 -48.40 54.10 32.93
CA ARG A 6 -48.32 52.70 32.42
C ARG A 6 -47.83 52.41 31.00
N GLY A 7 -46.85 51.50 30.93
CA GLY A 7 -46.65 50.61 29.77
C GLY A 7 -45.27 49.96 29.68
N SER A 8 -45.06 48.82 30.34
CA SER A 8 -43.86 47.97 30.31
C SER A 8 -43.48 47.43 28.92
N ARG A 9 -42.17 47.23 28.67
CA ARG A 9 -41.51 46.11 27.94
C ARG A 9 -39.98 46.36 27.96
N LEU A 10 -39.17 45.54 28.65
CA LEU A 10 -38.35 44.43 28.10
C LEU A 10 -37.39 44.95 26.99
N LEU A 11 -36.05 44.92 27.07
CA LEU A 11 -35.14 43.86 27.49
C LEU A 11 -33.73 44.40 27.80
N ILE A 12 -33.06 43.67 28.68
CA ILE A 12 -31.68 43.80 29.16
C ILE A 12 -30.69 43.55 28.00
N GLY A 13 -29.87 44.54 27.67
CA GLY A 13 -28.74 44.40 26.75
C GLY A 13 -27.51 43.87 27.49
N ILE A 14 -27.20 42.61 27.23
CA ILE A 14 -26.15 41.80 27.87
C ILE A 14 -24.76 42.22 27.37
N THR A 15 -23.84 42.24 28.33
CA THR A 15 -22.41 42.53 28.28
C THR A 15 -21.58 41.49 27.51
N CYS A 16 -20.33 41.87 27.20
CA CYS A 16 -19.16 41.00 27.01
C CYS A 16 -18.89 40.38 25.61
N TRP A 17 -18.37 41.18 24.67
CA TRP A 17 -17.87 40.70 23.36
C TRP A 17 -16.55 41.36 22.91
N VAL A 18 -15.60 41.60 23.84
CA VAL A 18 -14.28 42.19 23.48
C VAL A 18 -13.08 41.34 23.94
N LEU A 19 -13.29 40.24 24.69
CA LEU A 19 -12.19 39.39 25.17
C LEU A 19 -11.97 38.08 24.38
N PHE A 20 -12.72 37.83 23.30
CA PHE A 20 -12.65 36.54 22.58
C PHE A 20 -11.87 36.55 21.25
N TYR A 21 -11.48 37.71 20.72
CA TYR A 21 -10.76 37.79 19.43
C TYR A 21 -9.22 37.78 19.54
N GLY A 22 -8.67 37.77 20.77
CA GLY A 22 -7.21 37.78 21.00
C GLY A 22 -6.54 36.41 21.18
N LEU A 23 -7.30 35.31 21.16
CA LEU A 23 -6.81 33.96 21.50
C LEU A 23 -6.82 32.95 20.34
N ILE A 24 -7.21 33.36 19.13
CA ILE A 24 -7.32 32.45 17.98
C ILE A 24 -6.02 32.39 17.15
N CYS A 25 -5.03 33.26 17.41
CA CYS A 25 -3.78 33.29 16.64
C CYS A 25 -2.62 32.43 17.20
N LEU A 26 -2.87 31.54 18.17
CA LEU A 26 -1.82 30.70 18.77
C LEU A 26 -1.99 29.18 18.57
N ALA A 27 -2.97 28.74 17.78
CA ALA A 27 -3.24 27.31 17.56
C ALA A 27 -2.84 26.77 16.17
N LEU A 28 -2.10 27.54 15.36
CA LEU A 28 -1.75 27.18 13.98
C LEU A 28 -0.24 27.09 13.70
N ALA A 29 0.61 27.17 14.74
CA ALA A 29 2.06 27.08 14.61
C ALA A 29 2.66 25.73 15.03
N ASP A 30 1.83 24.73 15.38
CA ASP A 30 2.31 23.43 15.90
C ASP A 30 2.34 22.31 14.83
N SER A 31 2.05 22.62 13.57
CA SER A 31 2.03 21.61 12.48
C SER A 31 3.33 21.52 11.65
N ALA A 32 4.35 22.31 11.97
CA ALA A 32 5.60 22.34 11.20
C ALA A 32 6.78 21.61 11.85
N GLN A 33 6.58 20.97 13.02
CA GLN A 33 7.58 20.09 13.63
C GLN A 33 7.05 18.66 13.60
N ILE A 34 7.11 18.02 12.43
CA ILE A 34 7.26 16.56 12.40
C ILE A 34 8.54 16.32 13.20
N PRO A 35 8.48 15.73 14.42
CA PRO A 35 9.64 15.72 15.30
C PRO A 35 10.74 14.97 14.58
N GLU A 36 11.96 15.50 14.52
CA GLU A 36 13.11 14.88 13.83
C GLU A 36 13.27 13.39 14.16
N ARG A 37 12.79 12.98 15.34
CA ARG A 37 12.68 11.60 15.79
C ARG A 37 11.79 10.71 14.90
N TYR A 38 10.68 11.20 14.38
CA TYR A 38 9.82 10.45 13.45
C TYR A 38 10.47 10.31 12.08
N ALA A 39 11.14 11.35 11.57
CA ALA A 39 11.90 11.27 10.31
C ALA A 39 13.06 10.26 10.41
N ALA A 40 13.77 10.23 11.54
CA ALA A 40 14.84 9.27 11.81
C ALA A 40 14.36 7.81 11.93
N LEU A 41 13.08 7.59 12.27
CA LEU A 41 12.49 6.25 12.43
C LEU A 41 11.78 5.75 11.16
N THR A 42 11.15 6.66 10.41
CA THR A 42 10.39 6.36 9.19
C THR A 42 11.31 5.91 8.06
N GLY A 43 12.39 6.65 7.77
CA GLY A 43 13.32 6.32 6.67
C GLY A 43 13.84 4.87 6.69
N PRO A 44 14.44 4.40 7.80
CA PRO A 44 14.91 3.02 7.90
C PRO A 44 13.79 1.97 7.83
N THR A 45 12.59 2.33 8.29
CA THR A 45 11.43 1.42 8.26
C THR A 45 10.88 1.30 6.84
N VAL A 46 10.70 2.42 6.14
CA VAL A 46 10.29 2.48 4.72
C VAL A 46 11.27 1.65 3.89
N GLN A 47 12.56 1.95 3.96
CA GLN A 47 13.58 1.24 3.16
C GLN A 47 13.59 -0.27 3.45
N ALA A 48 13.40 -0.68 4.72
CA ALA A 48 13.35 -2.08 5.07
C ALA A 48 12.11 -2.78 4.49
N VAL A 49 10.94 -2.14 4.58
CA VAL A 49 9.68 -2.69 4.05
C VAL A 49 9.72 -2.74 2.53
N GLU A 50 10.19 -1.70 1.84
CA GLU A 50 10.36 -1.68 0.39
C GLU A 50 11.31 -2.76 -0.10
N ARG A 51 12.47 -2.92 0.56
CA ARG A 51 13.42 -3.97 0.20
C ARG A 51 12.80 -5.36 0.31
N LEU A 52 12.03 -5.60 1.37
CA LEU A 52 11.33 -6.88 1.56
C LEU A 52 10.23 -7.08 0.51
N PHE A 53 9.50 -6.01 0.18
CA PHE A 53 8.47 -6.03 -0.85
C PHE A 53 9.09 -6.40 -2.20
N ASN A 54 10.11 -5.65 -2.62
CA ASN A 54 10.81 -5.85 -3.88
C ASN A 54 11.51 -7.21 -3.98
N GLN A 55 11.96 -7.77 -2.84
CA GLN A 55 12.54 -9.11 -2.81
C GLN A 55 11.54 -10.18 -3.27
N VAL A 56 10.26 -10.06 -2.90
CA VAL A 56 9.22 -11.01 -3.35
C VAL A 56 9.03 -10.90 -4.85
N LEU A 57 8.83 -9.67 -5.37
CA LEU A 57 8.68 -9.42 -6.80
C LEU A 57 9.84 -10.04 -7.60
N TYR A 58 11.08 -9.74 -7.19
CA TYR A 58 12.27 -10.30 -7.82
C TYR A 58 12.27 -11.83 -7.82
N SER A 59 12.02 -12.45 -6.67
CA SER A 59 12.08 -13.91 -6.54
C SER A 59 11.04 -14.63 -7.40
N THR A 60 9.83 -14.08 -7.51
CA THR A 60 8.76 -14.65 -8.32
C THR A 60 9.08 -14.56 -9.80
N ILE A 61 9.59 -13.41 -10.26
CA ILE A 61 9.99 -13.22 -11.66
C ILE A 61 11.13 -14.16 -12.03
N GLU A 62 12.14 -14.29 -11.18
CA GLU A 62 13.27 -15.19 -11.43
C GLU A 62 12.83 -16.66 -11.46
N ASP A 63 11.95 -17.09 -10.56
CA ASP A 63 11.40 -18.46 -10.59
C ASP A 63 10.59 -18.71 -11.87
N ALA A 64 9.77 -17.74 -12.28
CA ALA A 64 9.02 -17.82 -13.54
C ALA A 64 9.95 -17.91 -14.76
N ARG A 65 11.00 -17.07 -14.81
CA ARG A 65 12.02 -17.10 -15.88
C ARG A 65 12.75 -18.44 -15.97
N GLN A 66 13.02 -19.09 -14.84
CA GLN A 66 13.67 -20.40 -14.82
C GLN A 66 12.76 -21.52 -15.32
N ARG A 67 11.45 -21.41 -15.10
CA ARG A 67 10.46 -22.43 -15.48
C ARG A 67 9.93 -22.25 -16.89
N LEU A 68 9.90 -21.02 -17.40
CA LEU A 68 9.42 -20.66 -18.74
C LEU A 68 10.00 -21.53 -19.88
N PRO A 69 11.31 -21.84 -19.93
CA PRO A 69 11.89 -22.67 -21.01
C PRO A 69 11.43 -24.14 -21.00
N HIS A 70 10.86 -24.60 -19.88
CA HIS A 70 10.40 -25.97 -19.68
C HIS A 70 8.92 -26.14 -20.00
N LEU A 71 8.22 -25.06 -20.35
CA LEU A 71 6.84 -25.07 -20.81
C LEU A 71 6.79 -25.36 -22.32
N ASN A 72 5.81 -26.17 -22.74
CA ASN A 72 5.67 -26.56 -24.14
C ASN A 72 5.37 -25.31 -25.00
N ALA A 73 6.04 -25.21 -26.14
CA ALA A 73 6.16 -24.02 -27.01
C ALA A 73 4.86 -23.44 -27.62
N SER A 74 3.66 -23.75 -27.11
CA SER A 74 2.41 -23.14 -27.57
C SER A 74 2.12 -21.75 -26.98
N GLU A 75 2.88 -21.30 -25.99
CA GLU A 75 2.74 -19.99 -25.34
C GLU A 75 3.83 -19.02 -25.84
N THR A 76 3.87 -18.78 -27.15
CA THR A 76 4.79 -17.83 -27.80
C THR A 76 4.62 -16.37 -27.32
N ILE A 77 3.50 -16.04 -26.68
CA ILE A 77 3.19 -14.70 -26.18
C ILE A 77 4.03 -14.38 -24.93
N ASP A 78 4.36 -15.39 -24.13
CA ASP A 78 5.01 -15.20 -22.84
C ASP A 78 6.49 -14.86 -23.02
N ARG A 79 7.17 -15.59 -23.90
CA ARG A 79 8.61 -15.42 -24.15
C ARG A 79 8.94 -14.04 -24.74
N GLN A 80 8.18 -13.60 -25.73
CA GLN A 80 8.41 -12.30 -26.36
C GLN A 80 8.16 -11.16 -25.36
N TYR A 81 7.20 -11.32 -24.46
CA TYR A 81 6.89 -10.34 -23.42
C TYR A 81 8.04 -10.18 -22.42
N PHE A 82 8.59 -11.29 -21.90
CA PHE A 82 9.76 -11.25 -21.00
C PHE A 82 11.02 -10.70 -21.69
N GLU A 83 11.24 -11.03 -22.97
CA GLU A 83 12.36 -10.51 -23.76
C GLU A 83 12.24 -8.99 -24.01
N GLU A 84 11.03 -8.47 -24.26
CA GLU A 84 10.78 -7.02 -24.39
C GLU A 84 10.96 -6.27 -23.06
N LEU A 85 10.65 -6.91 -21.92
CA LEU A 85 10.84 -6.32 -20.59
C LEU A 85 12.31 -6.23 -20.17
N ASP A 86 13.13 -7.22 -20.55
CA ASP A 86 14.58 -7.20 -20.31
C ASP A 86 15.27 -6.05 -21.06
N LEU A 87 14.71 -5.64 -22.21
CA LEU A 87 15.17 -4.47 -22.97
C LEU A 87 14.79 -3.13 -22.31
N ILE A 88 13.72 -3.10 -21.50
CA ILE A 88 13.24 -1.90 -20.78
C ILE A 88 13.91 -1.75 -19.40
N ALA A 89 14.47 -2.83 -18.85
CA ALA A 89 15.07 -2.90 -17.51
C ALA A 89 16.29 -1.99 -17.26
N GLY A 90 16.72 -1.20 -18.24
CA GLY A 90 17.81 -0.22 -18.13
C GLY A 90 17.45 1.12 -17.47
N ASN A 91 16.22 1.33 -16.99
CA ASN A 91 15.74 2.64 -16.52
C ASN A 91 14.91 2.60 -15.22
N GLU A 92 14.59 3.78 -14.66
CA GLU A 92 13.86 4.06 -13.40
C GLU A 92 12.52 3.30 -13.20
N ASP A 93 12.01 2.62 -14.23
CA ASP A 93 10.73 1.91 -14.22
C ASP A 93 10.84 0.40 -13.85
N TYR A 94 12.03 -0.10 -13.48
CA TYR A 94 12.27 -1.51 -13.11
C TYR A 94 11.21 -2.10 -12.16
N TYR A 95 10.83 -1.38 -11.12
CA TYR A 95 9.85 -1.87 -10.14
C TYR A 95 8.41 -1.91 -10.67
N SER A 96 8.07 -0.96 -11.55
CA SER A 96 6.75 -0.96 -12.23
C SER A 96 6.67 -2.16 -13.19
N THR A 97 7.76 -2.43 -13.90
CA THR A 97 7.92 -3.61 -14.75
C THR A 97 7.85 -4.91 -13.95
N ALA A 98 8.64 -5.03 -12.87
CA ALA A 98 8.67 -6.22 -12.03
C ALA A 98 7.28 -6.55 -11.46
N TYR A 99 6.58 -5.53 -10.99
CA TYR A 99 5.23 -5.74 -10.49
C TYR A 99 4.23 -6.07 -11.60
N TYR A 100 4.31 -5.42 -12.77
CA TYR A 100 3.41 -5.78 -13.87
C TYR A 100 3.57 -7.25 -14.25
N ILE A 101 4.81 -7.74 -14.33
CA ILE A 101 5.11 -9.16 -14.58
C ILE A 101 4.53 -10.03 -13.48
N PHE A 102 4.75 -9.66 -12.23
CA PHE A 102 4.19 -10.38 -11.09
C PHE A 102 2.67 -10.46 -11.15
N ALA A 103 2.01 -9.32 -11.42
CA ALA A 103 0.57 -9.25 -11.61
C ALA A 103 0.10 -10.05 -12.81
N TRP A 104 0.94 -10.13 -13.85
CA TRP A 104 0.70 -10.92 -15.04
C TRP A 104 0.69 -12.40 -14.77
N ILE A 105 1.73 -12.90 -14.11
CA ILE A 105 1.82 -14.29 -13.66
C ILE A 105 0.59 -14.65 -12.80
N ASN A 106 0.07 -13.69 -12.03
CA ASN A 106 -1.02 -13.90 -11.10
C ASN A 106 -2.42 -13.46 -11.60
N SER A 107 -2.57 -13.15 -12.89
CA SER A 107 -3.82 -12.56 -13.41
C SER A 107 -5.01 -13.49 -13.33
N ASP A 108 -4.79 -14.79 -13.47
CA ASP A 108 -5.85 -15.79 -13.37
C ASP A 108 -6.45 -15.81 -11.96
N LEU A 109 -5.61 -15.63 -10.93
CA LEU A 109 -6.08 -15.53 -9.55
C LEU A 109 -6.90 -14.26 -9.33
N MET A 110 -6.49 -13.14 -9.96
CA MET A 110 -7.22 -11.86 -9.88
C MET A 110 -8.56 -11.90 -10.61
N SER A 111 -8.63 -12.64 -11.71
CA SER A 111 -9.83 -12.78 -12.54
C SER A 111 -10.71 -13.98 -12.14
N HIS A 112 -10.34 -14.69 -11.07
CA HIS A 112 -11.00 -15.92 -10.61
C HIS A 112 -11.11 -16.99 -11.73
N LYS A 113 -10.12 -17.03 -12.62
CA LYS A 113 -9.96 -18.04 -13.66
C LYS A 113 -9.21 -19.26 -13.12
N THR A 114 -9.29 -20.36 -13.87
CA THR A 114 -8.41 -21.51 -13.62
C THR A 114 -6.98 -21.12 -14.00
N PRO A 115 -6.01 -21.23 -13.08
CA PRO A 115 -4.61 -20.91 -13.36
C PRO A 115 -4.04 -21.74 -14.50
N ASP A 116 -3.22 -21.11 -15.33
CA ASP A 116 -2.34 -21.82 -16.25
C ASP A 116 -1.29 -22.70 -15.53
N LYS A 117 -0.55 -23.48 -16.32
CA LYS A 117 0.46 -24.41 -15.77
C LYS A 117 1.65 -23.68 -15.13
N LEU A 118 2.07 -22.54 -15.67
CA LEU A 118 3.19 -21.77 -15.14
C LEU A 118 2.88 -21.27 -13.73
N LEU A 119 1.69 -20.69 -13.56
CA LEU A 119 1.21 -20.18 -12.28
C LEU A 119 1.08 -21.31 -11.27
N VAL A 120 0.52 -22.48 -11.63
CA VAL A 120 0.46 -23.65 -10.72
C VAL A 120 1.85 -24.04 -10.19
N GLU A 121 2.89 -23.90 -11.01
CA GLU A 121 4.25 -24.24 -10.65
C GLU A 121 4.93 -23.17 -9.76
N VAL A 122 4.72 -21.88 -10.04
CA VAL A 122 5.34 -20.75 -9.32
C VAL A 122 4.62 -20.41 -8.01
N LEU A 123 3.29 -20.56 -7.99
CA LEU A 123 2.41 -20.16 -6.89
C LEU A 123 2.83 -20.68 -5.50
N PRO A 124 3.25 -21.96 -5.31
CA PRO A 124 3.68 -22.43 -4.00
C PRO A 124 4.89 -21.67 -3.44
N VAL A 125 5.87 -21.37 -4.30
CA VAL A 125 7.10 -20.65 -3.92
C VAL A 125 6.78 -19.18 -3.63
N GLU A 126 5.93 -18.58 -4.45
CA GLU A 126 5.46 -17.22 -4.26
C GLU A 126 4.73 -17.03 -2.92
N LYS A 127 3.79 -17.92 -2.58
CA LYS A 127 3.11 -17.90 -1.27
C LYS A 127 4.08 -18.01 -0.09
N ILE A 128 5.15 -18.80 -0.24
CA ILE A 128 6.21 -18.88 0.77
C ILE A 128 6.94 -17.54 0.87
N ALA A 129 7.31 -16.93 -0.26
CA ALA A 129 7.97 -15.63 -0.30
C ALA A 129 7.12 -14.53 0.36
N ILE A 130 5.82 -14.49 0.05
CA ILE A 130 4.88 -13.51 0.61
C ILE A 130 4.68 -13.72 2.13
N ARG A 131 4.52 -14.95 2.61
CA ARG A 131 4.44 -15.23 4.06
C ARG A 131 5.71 -14.78 4.78
N ASN A 132 6.87 -15.06 4.20
CA ASN A 132 8.16 -14.63 4.73
C ASN A 132 8.28 -13.10 4.74
N PHE A 133 7.75 -12.42 3.73
CA PHE A 133 7.62 -10.97 3.71
C PHE A 133 6.83 -10.47 4.91
N PHE A 134 5.61 -10.97 5.15
CA PHE A 134 4.80 -10.54 6.29
C PHE A 134 5.45 -10.85 7.63
N GLY A 135 6.09 -12.01 7.77
CA GLY A 135 6.85 -12.37 8.97
C GLY A 135 7.99 -11.38 9.28
N LYS A 136 8.74 -10.94 8.26
CA LYS A 136 9.83 -9.97 8.42
C LYS A 136 9.31 -8.54 8.61
N VAL A 137 8.32 -8.12 7.84
CA VAL A 137 7.69 -6.79 7.94
C VAL A 137 7.10 -6.56 9.32
N LYS A 138 6.49 -7.60 9.93
CA LYS A 138 6.00 -7.53 11.32
C LYS A 138 7.07 -7.01 12.28
N ILE A 139 8.31 -7.49 12.16
CA ILE A 139 9.41 -7.12 13.04
C ILE A 139 9.72 -5.62 12.89
N HIS A 140 9.80 -5.14 11.65
CA HIS A 140 10.08 -3.74 11.35
C HIS A 140 8.95 -2.81 11.82
N LEU A 141 7.69 -3.14 11.50
CA LEU A 141 6.55 -2.32 11.88
C LEU A 141 6.29 -2.35 13.39
N THR A 142 6.43 -3.50 14.06
CA THR A 142 6.29 -3.57 15.53
C THR A 142 7.37 -2.74 16.22
N LYS A 143 8.61 -2.79 15.72
CA LYS A 143 9.70 -1.96 16.24
C LYS A 143 9.39 -0.47 16.05
N TYR A 144 8.93 -0.07 14.87
CA TYR A 144 8.52 1.29 14.56
C TYR A 144 7.41 1.76 15.52
N LEU A 145 6.29 1.04 15.60
CA LEU A 145 5.14 1.38 16.45
C LEU A 145 5.53 1.58 17.92
N ARG A 146 6.40 0.70 18.44
CA ARG A 146 6.93 0.81 19.81
C ARG A 146 7.78 2.08 19.99
N GLN A 147 8.61 2.41 19.01
CA GLN A 147 9.51 3.58 19.08
C GLN A 147 8.77 4.90 18.85
N SER A 148 7.72 4.90 18.00
CA SER A 148 6.84 6.03 17.72
C SER A 148 5.72 6.19 18.74
N ARG A 149 5.59 5.25 19.70
CA ARG A 149 4.53 5.18 20.73
C ARG A 149 3.12 5.14 20.14
N GLN A 150 2.95 4.45 19.01
CA GLN A 150 1.66 4.24 18.36
C GLN A 150 1.14 2.84 18.67
N GLU A 151 -0.14 2.74 19.02
CA GLU A 151 -0.82 1.45 19.18
C GLU A 151 -1.67 1.14 17.95
N ARG A 152 -1.27 0.09 17.22
CA ARG A 152 -1.99 -0.43 16.04
C ARG A 152 -2.17 -1.95 16.14
N PRO A 153 -2.95 -2.45 17.11
CA PRO A 153 -3.08 -3.90 17.36
C PRO A 153 -3.67 -4.65 16.17
N GLN A 154 -4.61 -4.03 15.44
CA GLN A 154 -5.22 -4.62 14.25
C GLN A 154 -4.21 -4.81 13.11
N LEU A 155 -3.33 -3.83 12.85
CA LEU A 155 -2.26 -3.96 11.85
C LEU A 155 -1.35 -5.15 12.18
N VAL A 156 -0.91 -5.25 13.44
CA VAL A 156 -0.03 -6.34 13.88
C VAL A 156 -0.73 -7.70 13.82
N ALA A 157 -2.02 -7.76 14.19
CA ALA A 157 -2.82 -8.98 14.09
C ALA A 157 -2.98 -9.43 12.63
N ASN A 158 -3.30 -8.50 11.72
CA ASN A 158 -3.45 -8.77 10.30
C ASN A 158 -2.15 -9.30 9.69
N ILE A 159 -1.02 -8.62 9.91
CA ILE A 159 0.29 -9.09 9.43
C ILE A 159 0.64 -10.46 10.00
N THR A 160 0.31 -10.71 11.26
CA THR A 160 0.52 -12.04 11.88
C THR A 160 -0.31 -13.11 11.17
N ARG A 161 -1.58 -12.84 10.89
CA ARG A 161 -2.44 -13.75 10.13
C ARG A 161 -1.87 -14.01 8.74
N TRP A 162 -1.51 -12.95 8.00
CA TRP A 162 -0.99 -13.06 6.64
C TRP A 162 0.34 -13.83 6.56
N SER A 163 1.15 -13.81 7.63
CA SER A 163 2.37 -14.63 7.70
C SER A 163 2.13 -16.14 7.78
N ALA A 164 0.89 -16.57 8.08
CA ALA A 164 0.49 -17.98 8.14
C ALA A 164 -0.57 -18.36 7.09
N GLU A 165 -0.98 -17.41 6.24
CA GLU A 165 -2.04 -17.57 5.25
C GLU A 165 -1.63 -18.56 4.13
N THR A 166 -2.57 -19.37 3.68
CA THR A 166 -2.33 -20.39 2.63
C THR A 166 -3.22 -20.21 1.41
N GLU A 167 -4.27 -19.40 1.54
CA GLU A 167 -5.18 -19.08 0.45
C GLU A 167 -4.53 -18.22 -0.63
N ASP A 168 -5.06 -18.29 -1.86
CA ASP A 168 -4.60 -17.47 -2.99
C ASP A 168 -4.88 -15.97 -2.78
N SER A 169 -5.84 -15.65 -1.91
CA SER A 169 -6.15 -14.28 -1.45
C SER A 169 -4.95 -13.56 -0.83
N LEU A 170 -3.92 -14.33 -0.41
CA LEU A 170 -2.65 -13.81 0.07
C LEU A 170 -1.93 -12.93 -0.96
N ILE A 171 -2.04 -13.26 -2.26
CA ILE A 171 -1.38 -12.51 -3.32
C ILE A 171 -2.00 -11.13 -3.44
N MET A 172 -3.33 -11.04 -3.48
CA MET A 172 -4.02 -9.74 -3.50
C MET A 172 -3.70 -8.92 -2.25
N THR A 173 -3.68 -9.56 -1.09
CA THR A 173 -3.30 -8.92 0.18
C THR A 173 -1.89 -8.32 0.13
N TYR A 174 -0.95 -9.04 -0.48
CA TYR A 174 0.42 -8.54 -0.69
C TYR A 174 0.44 -7.35 -1.65
N LEU A 175 -0.27 -7.43 -2.76
CA LEU A 175 -0.34 -6.35 -3.77
C LEU A 175 -0.93 -5.05 -3.22
N GLU A 176 -1.97 -5.14 -2.39
CA GLU A 176 -2.61 -3.98 -1.77
C GLU A 176 -1.85 -3.46 -0.55
N PHE A 177 -0.87 -4.22 -0.04
CA PHE A 177 -0.18 -3.90 1.20
C PHE A 177 0.40 -2.47 1.24
N PRO A 178 1.07 -1.96 0.20
CA PRO A 178 1.60 -0.59 0.23
C PRO A 178 0.52 0.48 0.44
N GLN A 179 -0.61 0.35 -0.27
CA GLN A 179 -1.74 1.29 -0.16
C GLN A 179 -2.44 1.16 1.20
N ASN A 180 -2.66 -0.08 1.65
CA ASN A 180 -3.25 -0.38 2.95
C ASN A 180 -2.36 0.10 4.11
N LEU A 181 -1.04 0.02 3.97
CA LEU A 181 -0.08 0.52 4.93
C LEU A 181 -0.11 2.06 4.99
N GLN A 182 -0.10 2.73 3.84
CA GLN A 182 -0.23 4.19 3.77
C GLN A 182 -1.54 4.68 4.41
N GLY A 183 -2.65 3.95 4.21
CA GLY A 183 -3.93 4.29 4.85
C GLY A 183 -3.90 4.20 6.38
N GLN A 184 -3.06 3.33 6.95
CA GLN A 184 -2.96 3.10 8.41
C GLN A 184 -1.82 3.89 9.08
N LEU A 185 -0.74 4.12 8.34
CA LEU A 185 0.49 4.82 8.73
C LEU A 185 0.90 5.75 7.57
N PRO A 186 0.24 6.91 7.39
CA PRO A 186 0.52 7.83 6.29
C PRO A 186 1.97 8.31 6.22
N GLU A 187 2.67 8.30 7.35
CA GLU A 187 4.07 8.66 7.47
C GLU A 187 5.04 7.56 6.98
N ILE A 188 4.57 6.31 6.85
CA ILE A 188 5.30 5.23 6.17
C ILE A 188 4.80 5.18 4.73
N HIS A 189 5.23 6.16 3.95
CA HIS A 189 4.99 6.18 2.53
C HIS A 189 6.05 5.32 1.84
N LEU A 190 5.63 4.15 1.34
CA LEU A 190 6.45 3.37 0.43
C LEU A 190 6.41 4.04 -0.96
N MET A 191 7.33 3.65 -1.84
CA MET A 191 7.39 4.10 -3.22
C MET A 191 6.02 4.08 -3.90
N ASP A 192 5.78 5.05 -4.78
CA ASP A 192 4.50 5.19 -5.45
C ASP A 192 4.28 4.06 -6.46
N TYR A 193 3.56 3.04 -6.01
CA TYR A 193 3.09 1.92 -6.80
C TYR A 193 1.80 2.29 -7.61
N THR A 194 1.37 3.55 -7.73
CA THR A 194 0.14 3.91 -8.48
C THR A 194 0.29 3.77 -10.00
N LYS A 195 1.47 4.01 -10.58
CA LYS A 195 1.76 3.65 -11.99
C LYS A 195 1.43 2.19 -12.28
N LEU A 196 1.53 1.37 -11.24
CA LEU A 196 1.37 -0.06 -11.22
C LEU A 196 -0.10 -0.49 -11.02
N ALA A 197 -0.88 0.25 -10.23
CA ALA A 197 -2.34 0.11 -10.20
C ALA A 197 -2.96 0.50 -11.56
N GLN A 198 -2.41 1.54 -12.21
CA GLN A 198 -2.75 1.88 -13.59
C GLN A 198 -2.33 0.78 -14.57
N ALA A 199 -1.17 0.17 -14.40
CA ALA A 199 -0.72 -0.91 -15.29
C ALA A 199 -1.61 -2.18 -15.16
N LEU A 200 -2.05 -2.53 -13.95
CA LEU A 200 -3.07 -3.56 -13.69
C LEU A 200 -4.40 -3.25 -14.41
N MET A 201 -4.90 -2.01 -14.25
CA MET A 201 -6.12 -1.53 -14.90
C MET A 201 -5.99 -1.47 -16.44
N GLN A 202 -4.80 -1.14 -16.95
CA GLN A 202 -4.52 -1.09 -18.38
C GLN A 202 -4.37 -2.49 -18.99
N GLY A 203 -3.79 -3.45 -18.27
CA GLY A 203 -3.78 -4.85 -18.70
C GLY A 203 -5.20 -5.42 -18.84
N LEU A 204 -6.08 -5.06 -17.90
CA LEU A 204 -7.52 -5.39 -17.93
C LEU A 204 -8.22 -4.74 -19.11
N SER A 205 -8.00 -3.44 -19.35
CA SER A 205 -8.69 -2.70 -20.41
C SER A 205 -8.17 -2.99 -21.82
N ARG A 206 -6.88 -3.34 -21.96
CA ARG A 206 -6.29 -3.77 -23.24
C ARG A 206 -6.65 -5.21 -23.60
N GLY A 207 -7.39 -5.89 -22.74
CA GLY A 207 -7.82 -7.26 -22.96
C GLY A 207 -6.70 -8.28 -22.90
N ILE A 208 -5.51 -7.89 -22.41
CA ILE A 208 -4.35 -8.78 -22.27
C ILE A 208 -4.74 -10.00 -21.42
N TRP A 209 -5.52 -9.79 -20.36
CA TRP A 209 -6.07 -10.87 -19.51
C TRP A 209 -7.31 -11.57 -20.06
N SER A 210 -7.96 -10.99 -21.07
CA SER A 210 -9.22 -11.52 -21.62
C SER A 210 -9.00 -12.44 -22.82
N THR A 211 -7.86 -12.30 -23.51
CA THR A 211 -7.41 -13.17 -24.60
C THR A 211 -6.45 -14.28 -24.17
N LEU A 212 -6.12 -14.33 -22.87
CA LEU A 212 -5.50 -15.47 -22.17
C LEU A 212 -6.59 -16.48 -21.76
#